data_AF-A0A2P7YRJ2-F1
#
_entry.id   AF-A0A2P7YRJ2-F1
#
_cell.length_a   1.000
_cell.length_b   1.000
_cell.length_c   1.000
_cell.angle_alpha   90.00
_cell.angle_beta   90.00
_cell.angle_gamma   90.00
#
_symmetry.space_group_name_H-M   'P 1'
#
loop_
_entity.id
_entity.type
_entity.pdbx_description
1 polymer ?
#
loop_
_entity_poly.entity_id
_entity_poly.type
_entity_poly.pdbx_seq_one_letter_code
_entity_poly.pdbx_strand_id
1 'polypeptide(L)'
;MGRSFYGDDEFVDAKPGYKGEISDALKEKESLHGNISFVEGMGIRSTPYLESIMNKTKTFIQDKFSIANAELGTQLSAFRNEFTNYMDEILSFTRDESELGVTIPTLVSAIVVNKKSAPLRIFFPLAVSAVSFRLAMPKTYGAVSDKVSRWEQEKYPDAYKQQQDLSRSARELAEQFRVVREQAKLDLQKNVHDARVYVTDLLKDDE
;
A
#
# COMPACT_ATOMS: atom_id res chain seq x y z
N MET A 1 -52.74 -58.54 -42.98
CA MET A 1 -53.33 -57.94 -41.77
C MET A 1 -52.28 -57.01 -41.14
N GLY A 2 -52.29 -55.75 -41.54
CA GLY A 2 -51.47 -54.68 -40.94
C GLY A 2 -52.37 -53.78 -40.11
N ARG A 3 -51.97 -53.51 -38.86
CA ARG A 3 -52.74 -52.77 -37.85
C ARG A 3 -52.87 -51.30 -38.25
N SER A 4 -54.10 -50.79 -38.35
CA SER A 4 -54.41 -49.37 -38.47
C SER A 4 -54.22 -48.70 -37.10
N PHE A 5 -53.04 -48.13 -36.87
CA PHE A 5 -52.70 -47.42 -35.64
C PHE A 5 -53.07 -45.92 -35.67
N TYR A 6 -53.53 -45.39 -36.81
CA TYR A 6 -53.80 -43.96 -37.03
C TYR A 6 -55.29 -43.66 -37.25
N GLY A 7 -56.19 -44.44 -36.66
CA GLY A 7 -57.62 -44.37 -36.94
C GLY A 7 -58.41 -43.32 -36.15
N ASP A 8 -57.95 -42.90 -34.96
CA ASP A 8 -58.81 -42.20 -33.99
C ASP A 8 -58.20 -40.92 -33.40
N ASP A 9 -57.24 -40.28 -34.07
CA ASP A 9 -56.84 -38.92 -33.68
C ASP A 9 -57.80 -37.92 -34.34
N GLU A 10 -58.89 -37.63 -33.65
CA GLU A 10 -59.83 -36.57 -33.98
C GLU A 10 -59.04 -35.25 -34.14
N PHE A 11 -59.12 -34.64 -35.32
CA PHE A 11 -58.31 -33.48 -35.70
C PHE A 11 -58.75 -32.25 -34.88
N VAL A 12 -58.16 -32.06 -33.70
CA VAL A 12 -58.37 -30.85 -32.89
C VAL A 12 -57.52 -29.73 -33.49
N ASP A 13 -58.17 -28.88 -34.29
CA ASP A 13 -57.56 -27.68 -34.86
C ASP A 13 -57.17 -26.70 -33.72
N ALA A 14 -55.92 -26.77 -33.28
CA ALA A 14 -55.35 -25.81 -32.36
C ALA A 14 -55.13 -24.48 -33.09
N LYS A 15 -56.06 -23.54 -32.93
CA LYS A 15 -55.90 -22.17 -33.45
C LYS A 15 -54.61 -21.55 -32.89
N PRO A 16 -53.64 -21.15 -33.75
CA PRO A 16 -52.41 -20.54 -33.27
C PRO A 16 -52.72 -19.14 -32.70
N GLY A 17 -52.29 -18.87 -31.46
CA GLY A 17 -52.35 -17.54 -30.84
C GLY A 17 -53.07 -17.43 -29.49
N TYR A 18 -53.58 -18.50 -28.90
CA TYR A 18 -54.27 -18.44 -27.61
C TYR A 18 -53.29 -18.64 -26.43
N LYS A 19 -52.99 -17.58 -25.68
CA LYS A 19 -52.20 -17.60 -24.43
C LYS A 19 -53.11 -17.66 -23.19
N GLY A 20 -54.03 -18.62 -23.17
CA GLY A 20 -54.85 -18.90 -21.98
C GLY A 20 -54.28 -20.08 -21.21
N GLU A 21 -54.39 -20.07 -19.88
CA GLU A 21 -54.09 -21.26 -19.07
C GLU A 21 -54.98 -22.42 -19.52
N ILE A 22 -54.35 -23.60 -19.70
CA ILE A 22 -55.02 -24.84 -20.11
C ILE A 22 -56.09 -25.17 -19.07
N SER A 23 -57.32 -25.44 -19.50
CA SER A 23 -58.42 -25.82 -18.60
C SER A 23 -58.05 -27.02 -17.74
N ASP A 24 -58.42 -27.01 -16.46
CA ASP A 24 -58.05 -28.05 -15.48
C ASP A 24 -58.37 -29.49 -15.94
N ALA A 25 -59.43 -29.66 -16.74
CA ALA A 25 -59.82 -30.96 -17.31
C ALA A 25 -58.87 -31.51 -18.40
N LEU A 26 -58.18 -30.64 -19.16
CA LEU A 26 -57.11 -31.06 -20.08
C LEU A 26 -55.81 -31.33 -19.31
N LYS A 27 -55.57 -30.55 -18.25
CA LYS A 27 -54.42 -30.71 -17.36
C LYS A 27 -54.44 -32.08 -16.70
N GLU A 28 -55.59 -32.54 -16.21
CA GLU A 28 -55.73 -33.90 -15.65
C GLU A 28 -55.50 -35.00 -16.69
N LYS A 29 -56.03 -34.85 -17.91
CA LYS A 29 -55.86 -35.82 -19.00
C LYS A 29 -54.42 -35.90 -19.53
N GLU A 30 -53.71 -34.78 -19.60
CA GLU A 30 -52.28 -34.76 -19.96
C GLU A 30 -51.35 -35.10 -18.77
N SER A 31 -51.80 -34.90 -17.53
CA SER A 31 -50.99 -35.17 -16.32
C SER A 31 -50.89 -36.63 -15.93
N LEU A 32 -51.49 -37.54 -16.69
CA LEU A 32 -51.55 -38.96 -16.32
C LEU A 32 -50.17 -39.65 -16.24
N HIS A 33 -49.06 -39.01 -16.64
CA HIS A 33 -47.71 -39.59 -16.52
C HIS A 33 -46.64 -38.61 -15.99
N GLY A 34 -46.50 -38.55 -14.65
CA GLY A 34 -45.25 -38.20 -13.95
C GLY A 34 -45.05 -36.71 -13.61
N ASN A 35 -44.11 -36.45 -12.69
CA ASN A 35 -43.77 -35.11 -12.19
C ASN A 35 -43.00 -34.35 -13.29
N ILE A 36 -43.71 -33.52 -14.07
CA ILE A 36 -43.11 -32.75 -15.17
C ILE A 36 -42.67 -31.39 -14.60
N SER A 37 -41.37 -31.10 -14.71
CA SER A 37 -40.79 -29.80 -14.36
C SER A 37 -40.62 -28.98 -15.64
N PHE A 38 -41.13 -27.75 -15.66
CA PHE A 38 -40.98 -26.84 -16.78
C PHE A 38 -39.78 -25.92 -16.54
N VAL A 39 -38.73 -26.07 -17.35
CA VAL A 39 -37.56 -25.19 -17.34
C VAL A 39 -37.47 -24.54 -18.73
N GLU A 40 -37.49 -23.20 -18.78
CA GLU A 40 -37.40 -22.40 -20.02
C GLU A 40 -38.42 -22.79 -21.11
N GLY A 41 -39.66 -23.10 -20.71
CA GLY A 41 -40.75 -23.43 -21.64
C GLY A 41 -40.71 -24.85 -22.21
N MET A 42 -39.73 -25.68 -21.81
CA MET A 42 -39.67 -27.11 -22.14
C MET A 42 -40.04 -27.95 -20.92
N GLY A 43 -40.97 -28.89 -21.10
CA GLY A 43 -41.36 -29.86 -20.07
C GLY A 43 -40.36 -31.00 -20.00
N ILE A 44 -39.54 -31.03 -18.95
CA ILE A 44 -38.53 -32.08 -18.74
C ILE A 44 -39.11 -33.12 -17.78
N ARG A 45 -39.06 -34.39 -18.20
CA ARG A 45 -39.43 -35.55 -17.40
C ARG A 45 -38.18 -36.15 -16.79
N SER A 46 -37.80 -35.71 -15.59
CA SER A 46 -36.69 -36.31 -14.81
C SER A 46 -37.23 -37.39 -13.87
N THR A 47 -36.47 -38.47 -13.69
CA THR A 47 -36.75 -39.38 -12.56
C THR A 47 -36.17 -38.78 -11.28
N PRO A 48 -36.89 -38.83 -10.13
CA PRO A 48 -36.45 -38.18 -8.89
C PRO A 48 -35.04 -38.61 -8.42
N TYR A 49 -34.68 -39.86 -8.71
CA TYR A 49 -33.38 -40.42 -8.36
C TYR A 49 -32.23 -39.83 -9.17
N LEU A 50 -32.42 -39.68 -10.49
CA LEU A 50 -31.43 -39.06 -11.37
C LEU A 50 -31.25 -37.58 -11.03
N GLU A 51 -32.33 -36.86 -10.74
CA GLU A 51 -32.29 -35.45 -10.39
C GLU A 51 -31.52 -35.20 -9.08
N SER A 52 -31.73 -36.03 -8.05
CA SER A 52 -30.98 -35.93 -6.79
C SER A 52 -29.48 -36.16 -7.00
N ILE A 53 -29.10 -37.17 -7.81
CA ILE A 53 -27.69 -37.46 -8.10
C ILE A 53 -27.08 -36.32 -8.91
N MET A 54 -27.80 -35.82 -9.91
CA MET A 54 -27.27 -34.77 -10.78
C MET A 54 -27.13 -33.44 -10.04
N ASN A 55 -28.08 -33.10 -9.17
CA ASN A 55 -27.96 -31.93 -8.30
C ASN A 55 -26.81 -32.09 -7.31
N LYS A 56 -26.63 -33.25 -6.66
CA LYS A 56 -25.49 -33.50 -5.77
C LYS A 56 -24.15 -33.35 -6.50
N THR A 57 -24.04 -33.92 -7.71
CA THR A 57 -22.83 -33.82 -8.53
C THR A 57 -22.57 -32.37 -8.96
N LYS A 58 -23.61 -31.65 -9.39
CA LYS A 58 -23.52 -30.23 -9.75
C LYS A 58 -23.04 -29.39 -8.57
N THR A 59 -23.66 -29.53 -7.39
CA THR A 59 -23.27 -28.80 -6.19
C THR A 59 -21.84 -29.14 -5.78
N PHE A 60 -21.47 -30.42 -5.81
CA PHE A 60 -20.09 -30.84 -5.50
C PHE A 60 -19.05 -30.22 -6.44
N ILE A 61 -19.31 -30.23 -7.76
CA ILE A 61 -18.43 -29.62 -8.75
C ILE A 61 -18.36 -28.10 -8.51
N GLN A 62 -19.50 -27.45 -8.28
CA GLN A 62 -19.58 -26.01 -8.08
C GLN A 62 -18.84 -25.58 -6.82
N ASP A 63 -18.97 -26.33 -5.71
CA ASP A 63 -18.25 -26.06 -4.46
C ASP A 63 -16.74 -26.24 -4.65
N LYS A 64 -16.31 -27.32 -5.31
CA LYS A 64 -14.88 -27.54 -5.58
C LYS A 64 -14.28 -26.48 -6.50
N PHE A 65 -15.00 -26.08 -7.55
CA PHE A 65 -14.58 -24.98 -8.40
C PHE A 65 -14.55 -23.63 -7.67
N SER A 66 -15.54 -23.37 -6.80
CA SER A 66 -15.60 -22.14 -6.02
C SER A 66 -14.43 -22.05 -5.04
N ILE A 67 -14.11 -23.14 -4.34
CA ILE A 67 -12.97 -23.20 -3.41
C ILE A 67 -11.65 -23.02 -4.18
N ALA A 68 -11.48 -23.73 -5.30
CA ALA A 68 -10.27 -23.61 -6.11
C ALA A 68 -10.08 -22.19 -6.67
N ASN A 69 -11.15 -21.54 -7.14
CA ASN A 69 -11.08 -20.14 -7.59
C ASN A 69 -10.76 -19.18 -6.45
N ALA A 70 -11.30 -19.40 -5.26
CA ALA A 70 -11.01 -18.58 -4.10
C ALA A 70 -9.55 -18.72 -3.63
N GLU A 71 -9.02 -19.95 -3.61
CA GLU A 71 -7.62 -20.22 -3.26
C GLU A 71 -6.66 -19.63 -4.30
N LEU A 72 -6.93 -19.83 -5.60
CA LEU A 72 -6.13 -19.22 -6.68
C LEU A 72 -6.20 -17.70 -6.65
N GLY A 73 -7.37 -17.12 -6.41
CA GLY A 73 -7.55 -15.68 -6.25
C GLY A 73 -6.74 -15.13 -5.07
N THR A 74 -6.73 -15.86 -3.95
CA THR A 74 -5.98 -15.47 -2.75
C THR A 74 -4.47 -15.55 -3.00
N GLN A 75 -3.98 -16.62 -3.63
CA GLN A 75 -2.56 -16.79 -3.96
C GLN A 75 -2.09 -15.74 -4.97
N LEU A 76 -2.87 -15.46 -6.02
CA LEU A 76 -2.57 -14.41 -7.00
C LEU A 76 -2.56 -13.02 -6.35
N SER A 77 -3.48 -12.76 -5.43
CA SER A 77 -3.51 -11.49 -4.68
C SER A 77 -2.32 -11.36 -3.75
N ALA A 78 -1.94 -12.42 -3.04
CA ALA A 78 -0.76 -12.43 -2.17
C ALA A 78 0.51 -12.20 -2.99
N PHE A 79 0.66 -12.92 -4.11
CA PHE A 79 1.79 -12.76 -5.02
C PHE A 79 1.86 -11.35 -5.60
N ARG A 80 0.73 -10.78 -6.05
CA ARG A 80 0.69 -9.40 -6.56
C ARG A 80 1.09 -8.41 -5.47
N ASN A 81 0.60 -8.57 -4.25
CA ASN A 81 0.97 -7.68 -3.14
C ASN A 81 2.45 -7.79 -2.79
N GLU A 82 3.00 -9.00 -2.71
CA GLU A 82 4.43 -9.20 -2.48
C GLU A 82 5.28 -8.63 -3.62
N PHE A 83 4.86 -8.85 -4.86
CA PHE A 83 5.55 -8.31 -6.03
C PHE A 83 5.49 -6.78 -6.07
N THR A 84 4.34 -6.17 -5.78
CA THR A 84 4.21 -4.72 -5.66
C THR A 84 5.07 -4.18 -4.53
N ASN A 85 5.06 -4.81 -3.34
CA ASN A 85 5.91 -4.39 -2.23
C ASN A 85 7.40 -4.49 -2.57
N TYR A 86 7.82 -5.56 -3.24
CA TYR A 86 9.20 -5.74 -3.68
C TYR A 86 9.61 -4.71 -4.74
N MET A 87 8.72 -4.42 -5.70
CA MET A 87 8.95 -3.39 -6.70
C MET A 87 8.98 -1.98 -6.11
N ASP A 88 8.11 -1.69 -5.13
CA ASP A 88 8.10 -0.43 -4.40
C ASP A 88 9.36 -0.26 -3.55
N GLU A 89 9.86 -1.34 -2.93
CA GLU A 89 11.14 -1.33 -2.23
C GLU A 89 12.30 -1.02 -3.19
N ILE A 90 12.35 -1.66 -4.37
CA ILE A 90 13.37 -1.36 -5.39
C ILE A 90 13.25 0.08 -5.90
N LEU A 91 12.05 0.53 -6.24
CA LEU A 91 11.80 1.89 -6.74
C LEU A 91 12.07 2.96 -5.68
N SER A 92 11.95 2.63 -4.40
CA SER A 92 12.29 3.55 -3.30
C SER A 92 13.78 3.89 -3.24
N PHE A 93 14.66 3.00 -3.72
CA PHE A 93 16.10 3.27 -3.85
C PHE A 93 16.44 4.15 -5.06
N THR A 94 15.62 4.12 -6.11
CA THR A 94 15.93 4.76 -7.41
C THR A 94 15.32 6.15 -7.56
N ARG A 95 14.54 6.63 -6.59
CA ARG A 95 13.72 7.85 -6.74
C ARG A 95 14.44 9.17 -6.42
N ASP A 96 15.72 9.14 -6.07
CA ASP A 96 16.48 10.38 -5.81
C ASP A 96 17.25 10.80 -7.09
N GLU A 97 16.73 11.80 -7.79
CA GLU A 97 17.09 12.22 -9.16
C GLU A 97 18.51 12.83 -9.33
N SER A 98 19.37 12.85 -8.32
CA SER A 98 20.62 13.63 -8.39
C SER A 98 21.87 12.89 -7.89
N GLU A 99 22.29 11.87 -8.63
CA GLU A 99 23.66 11.32 -8.50
C GLU A 99 24.74 12.40 -8.69
N LEU A 100 24.45 13.37 -9.57
CA LEU A 100 25.31 14.54 -9.79
C LEU A 100 25.39 15.45 -8.56
N GLY A 101 24.32 15.55 -7.78
CA GLY A 101 24.25 16.33 -6.54
C GLY A 101 25.18 15.82 -5.43
N VAL A 102 25.60 14.56 -5.49
CA VAL A 102 26.60 13.99 -4.57
C VAL A 102 27.98 13.97 -5.20
N THR A 103 28.06 13.60 -6.48
CA THR A 103 29.33 13.39 -7.18
C THR A 103 30.09 14.70 -7.38
N ILE A 104 29.42 15.76 -7.83
CA ILE A 104 30.08 17.05 -8.12
C ILE A 104 30.69 17.68 -6.85
N PRO A 105 29.95 17.83 -5.72
CA PRO A 105 30.53 18.39 -4.50
C PRO A 105 31.67 17.53 -3.94
N THR A 106 31.56 16.20 -4.02
CA THR A 106 32.62 15.29 -3.59
C THR A 106 33.89 15.49 -4.40
N LEU A 107 33.77 15.59 -5.73
CA LEU A 107 34.91 15.76 -6.62
C LEU A 107 35.56 17.14 -6.47
N VAL A 108 34.73 18.20 -6.34
CA VAL A 108 35.20 19.56 -6.06
C VAL A 108 35.95 19.62 -4.73
N SER A 109 35.40 19.02 -3.67
CA SER A 109 36.05 18.99 -2.37
C SER A 109 37.39 18.26 -2.41
N ALA A 110 37.47 17.12 -3.12
CA ALA A 110 38.72 16.39 -3.33
C ALA A 110 39.78 17.23 -4.05
N ILE A 111 39.39 18.00 -5.07
CA ILE A 111 40.29 18.92 -5.77
C ILE A 111 40.79 20.03 -4.82
N VAL A 112 39.91 20.62 -4.02
CA VAL A 112 40.24 21.71 -3.08
C VAL A 112 41.27 21.27 -2.04
N VAL A 113 41.13 20.06 -1.50
CA VAL A 113 42.07 19.56 -0.47
C VAL A 113 43.26 18.79 -1.04
N ASN A 114 43.36 18.60 -2.36
CA ASN A 114 44.42 17.81 -3.02
C ASN A 114 45.84 18.27 -2.65
N LYS A 115 46.04 19.57 -2.36
CA LYS A 115 47.36 20.11 -1.94
C LYS A 115 47.56 20.16 -0.42
N LYS A 116 46.60 19.71 0.40
CA LYS A 116 46.65 19.78 1.87
C LYS A 116 47.26 18.52 2.48
N SER A 117 47.28 18.38 3.79
CA SER A 117 47.81 17.20 4.49
C SER A 117 47.00 15.93 4.17
N ALA A 118 47.63 14.76 4.27
CA ALA A 118 47.00 13.48 3.93
C ALA A 118 45.69 13.18 4.70
N PRO A 119 45.56 13.49 6.01
CA PRO A 119 44.29 13.33 6.71
C PRO A 119 43.18 14.21 6.11
N LEU A 120 43.50 15.46 5.79
CA LEU A 120 42.53 16.39 5.22
C LEU A 120 42.04 15.94 3.85
N ARG A 121 42.93 15.35 3.03
CA ARG A 121 42.60 14.80 1.70
C ARG A 121 41.59 13.66 1.76
N ILE A 122 41.58 12.89 2.85
CA ILE A 122 40.72 11.72 3.00
C ILE A 122 39.41 12.14 3.68
N PHE A 123 39.50 12.80 4.83
CA PHE A 123 38.31 13.08 5.65
C PHE A 123 37.44 14.21 5.10
N PHE A 124 38.03 15.22 4.47
CA PHE A 124 37.25 16.37 3.98
C PHE A 124 36.29 15.99 2.84
N PRO A 125 36.73 15.26 1.79
CA PRO A 125 35.81 14.86 0.73
C PRO A 125 34.78 13.84 1.19
N LEU A 126 35.13 12.96 2.13
CA LEU A 126 34.18 12.04 2.74
C LEU A 126 33.08 12.78 3.52
N ALA A 127 33.46 13.79 4.32
CA ALA A 127 32.48 14.60 5.05
C ALA A 127 31.56 15.37 4.10
N VAL A 128 32.13 16.01 3.06
CA VAL A 128 31.34 16.71 2.03
C VAL A 128 30.43 15.74 1.27
N SER A 129 30.92 14.54 0.95
CA SER A 129 30.13 13.50 0.30
C SER A 129 28.96 13.05 1.18
N ALA A 130 29.20 12.81 2.47
CA ALA A 130 28.15 12.42 3.41
C ALA A 130 27.07 13.50 3.57
N VAL A 131 27.47 14.77 3.66
CA VAL A 131 26.53 15.90 3.72
C VAL A 131 25.76 16.05 2.41
N SER A 132 26.45 15.95 1.27
CA SER A 132 25.83 16.05 -0.06
C SER A 132 24.87 14.89 -0.30
N PHE A 133 25.21 13.68 0.14
CA PHE A 133 24.33 12.51 0.08
C PHE A 133 23.05 12.72 0.91
N ARG A 134 23.17 13.27 2.13
CA ARG A 134 22.00 13.60 2.95
C ARG A 134 21.10 14.67 2.32
N LEU A 135 21.66 15.65 1.62
CA LEU A 135 20.90 16.76 1.01
C LEU A 135 20.32 16.39 -0.36
N ALA A 136 21.10 15.74 -1.21
CA ALA A 136 20.70 15.38 -2.58
C ALA A 136 19.84 14.11 -2.63
N MET A 137 20.01 13.19 -1.67
CA MET A 137 19.30 11.90 -1.62
C MET A 137 18.76 11.62 -0.21
N PRO A 138 17.81 12.42 0.30
CA PRO A 138 17.38 12.33 1.70
C PRO A 138 16.67 11.01 2.04
N LYS A 139 15.93 10.44 1.08
CA LYS A 139 15.20 9.17 1.28
C LYS A 139 16.16 7.99 1.27
N THR A 140 17.08 7.96 0.32
CA THR A 140 18.12 6.93 0.24
C THR A 140 19.04 6.99 1.47
N TYR A 141 19.42 8.19 1.90
CA TYR A 141 20.19 8.37 3.13
C TYR A 141 19.44 7.81 4.35
N GLY A 142 18.15 8.10 4.49
CA GLY A 142 17.31 7.57 5.57
C GLY A 142 17.28 6.04 5.57
N ALA A 143 17.01 5.41 4.42
CA ALA A 143 16.95 3.96 4.29
C ALA A 143 18.30 3.28 4.63
N VAL A 144 19.41 3.83 4.15
CA VAL A 144 20.75 3.31 4.43
C VAL A 144 21.09 3.50 5.91
N SER A 145 20.83 4.69 6.47
CA SER A 145 21.06 4.99 7.88
C SER A 145 20.27 4.06 8.80
N ASP A 146 19.00 3.80 8.49
CA ASP A 146 18.15 2.89 9.26
C ASP A 146 18.65 1.46 9.20
N LYS A 147 19.07 1.01 8.01
CA LYS A 147 19.62 -0.34 7.84
C LYS A 147 20.92 -0.54 8.62
N VAL A 148 21.82 0.45 8.57
CA VAL A 148 23.06 0.45 9.35
C VAL A 148 22.74 0.48 10.84
N SER A 149 21.78 1.31 11.26
CA SER A 149 21.37 1.42 12.66
C SER A 149 20.78 0.10 13.20
N ARG A 150 19.94 -0.57 12.42
CA ARG A 150 19.39 -1.90 12.79
C ARG A 150 20.49 -2.95 12.88
N TRP A 151 21.39 -2.97 11.90
CA TRP A 151 22.54 -3.87 11.92
C TRP A 151 23.44 -3.64 13.13
N GLU A 152 23.70 -2.39 13.48
CA GLU A 152 24.49 -2.02 14.66
C GLU A 152 23.77 -2.39 15.95
N GLN A 153 22.45 -2.19 16.03
CA GLN A 153 21.65 -2.61 17.18
C GLN A 153 21.71 -4.14 17.41
N GLU A 154 21.71 -4.92 16.33
CA GLU A 154 21.78 -6.38 16.39
C GLU A 154 23.17 -6.91 16.76
N LYS A 155 24.24 -6.28 16.25
CA LYS A 155 25.62 -6.76 16.43
C LYS A 155 26.37 -6.10 17.58
N TYR A 156 26.13 -4.82 17.84
CA TYR A 156 26.86 -3.98 18.77
C TYR A 156 25.89 -3.07 19.56
N PRO A 157 25.06 -3.65 20.45
CA PRO A 157 24.02 -2.90 21.16
C PRO A 157 24.57 -1.78 22.05
N ASP A 158 25.79 -1.92 22.58
CA ASP A 158 26.41 -0.89 23.42
C ASP A 158 26.85 0.34 22.62
N ALA A 159 27.36 0.14 21.39
CA ALA A 159 27.70 1.24 20.48
C ALA A 159 26.42 1.99 20.04
N TYR A 160 25.36 1.24 19.75
CA TYR A 160 24.06 1.81 19.41
C TYR A 160 23.48 2.68 20.54
N LYS A 161 23.58 2.23 21.80
CA LYS A 161 23.17 3.03 22.97
C LYS A 161 23.98 4.32 23.08
N GLN A 162 25.30 4.25 22.92
CA GLN A 162 26.16 5.44 22.96
C GLN A 162 25.80 6.44 21.85
N GLN A 163 25.50 5.96 20.64
CA GLN A 163 25.02 6.83 19.57
C GLN A 163 23.69 7.49 19.92
N GLN A 164 22.74 6.75 20.51
CA GLN A 164 21.48 7.32 20.97
C GLN A 164 21.69 8.38 22.04
N ASP A 165 22.53 8.12 23.04
CA ASP A 165 22.82 9.06 24.11
C ASP A 165 23.52 10.32 23.60
N LEU A 166 24.46 10.17 22.66
CA LEU A 166 25.10 11.29 21.98
C LEU A 166 24.08 12.12 21.17
N SER A 167 23.16 11.46 20.47
CA SER A 167 22.11 12.12 19.72
C SER A 167 21.14 12.91 20.61
N ARG A 168 20.83 12.37 21.80
CA ARG A 168 20.01 13.05 22.81
C ARG A 168 20.73 14.27 23.37
N SER A 169 22.00 14.09 23.75
CA SER A 169 22.85 15.17 24.26
C SER A 169 22.99 16.31 23.24
N ALA A 170 23.13 15.99 21.94
CA ALA A 170 23.18 16.97 20.87
C ALA A 170 21.86 17.76 20.72
N ARG A 171 20.71 17.09 20.89
CA ARG A 171 19.39 17.76 20.87
C ARG A 171 19.20 18.68 22.06
N GLU A 172 19.56 18.22 23.26
CA GLU A 172 19.52 19.03 24.48
C GLU A 172 20.42 20.27 24.36
N LEU A 173 21.62 20.11 23.81
CA LEU A 173 22.53 21.23 23.56
C LEU A 173 21.95 22.21 22.53
N ALA A 174 21.33 21.72 21.45
CA ALA A 174 20.65 22.57 20.49
C ALA A 174 19.48 23.37 21.11
N GLU A 175 18.70 22.74 21.99
CA GLU A 175 17.65 23.42 22.75
C GLU A 175 18.20 24.47 23.70
N GLN A 176 19.27 24.16 24.45
CA GLN A 176 19.95 25.12 25.31
C GLN A 176 20.45 26.34 24.52
N PHE A 177 21.06 26.12 23.35
CA PHE A 177 21.48 27.22 22.46
C PHE A 177 20.29 28.08 22.00
N ARG A 178 19.13 27.46 21.75
CA ARG A 178 17.92 28.19 21.37
C ARG A 178 17.44 29.07 22.53
N VAL A 179 17.40 28.52 23.74
CA VAL A 179 17.03 29.26 24.97
C VAL A 179 18.00 30.40 25.23
N VAL A 180 19.30 30.16 25.14
CA VAL A 180 20.33 31.21 25.30
C VAL A 180 20.18 32.31 24.25
N ARG A 181 19.91 31.95 22.99
CA ARG A 181 19.67 32.94 21.93
C ARG A 181 18.42 33.78 22.20
N GLU A 182 17.34 33.17 22.65
CA GLU A 182 16.11 33.87 23.02
C GLU A 182 16.35 34.78 24.24
N GLN A 183 17.05 34.29 25.26
CA GLN A 183 17.41 35.05 26.45
C GLN A 183 18.32 36.23 26.11
N ALA A 184 19.35 36.03 25.28
CA ALA A 184 20.24 37.09 24.84
C ALA A 184 19.48 38.19 24.09
N LYS A 185 18.45 37.84 23.29
CA LYS A 185 17.60 38.83 22.62
C LYS A 185 16.80 39.66 23.63
N LEU A 186 16.23 39.02 24.65
CA LEU A 186 15.50 39.69 25.72
C LEU A 186 16.42 40.60 26.56
N ASP A 187 17.62 40.13 26.89
CA ASP A 187 18.59 40.90 27.66
C ASP A 187 19.09 42.11 26.86
N LEU A 188 19.27 41.97 25.54
CA LEU A 188 19.64 43.09 24.67
C LEU A 188 18.53 44.15 24.61
N GLN A 189 17.27 43.72 24.57
CA GLN A 189 16.12 44.63 24.64
C GLN A 189 16.04 45.36 25.99
N LYS A 190 16.26 44.65 27.10
CA LYS A 190 16.30 45.24 28.44
C LYS A 190 17.44 46.26 28.56
N ASN A 191 18.66 45.90 28.15
CA ASN A 191 19.81 46.80 28.22
C ASN A 191 19.59 48.08 27.39
N VAL A 192 18.98 47.98 26.21
CA VAL A 192 18.63 49.16 25.38
C VAL A 192 17.54 50.01 26.07
N HIS A 193 16.56 49.36 26.70
CA HIS A 193 15.53 50.05 27.45
C HIS A 193 16.10 50.79 28.66
N ASP A 194 16.91 50.11 29.47
CA ASP A 194 17.54 50.67 30.68
C ASP A 194 18.50 51.81 30.31
N ALA A 195 19.26 51.67 29.23
CA ALA A 195 20.09 52.75 28.71
C ALA A 195 19.26 53.98 28.30
N ARG A 196 18.09 53.77 27.68
CA ARG A 196 17.18 54.86 27.32
C ARG A 196 16.59 55.56 28.55
N VAL A 197 16.16 54.78 29.55
CA VAL A 197 15.63 55.32 30.81
C VAL A 197 16.72 56.13 31.52
N TYR A 198 17.92 55.57 31.66
CA TYR A 198 19.06 56.24 32.27
C TYR A 198 19.38 57.59 31.61
N VAL A 199 19.45 57.63 30.28
CA VAL A 199 19.68 58.90 29.55
C VAL A 199 18.55 59.90 29.78
N THR A 200 17.30 59.43 29.86
CA THR A 200 16.14 60.30 30.07
C THR A 200 16.12 60.89 31.48
N ASP A 201 16.48 60.09 32.49
CA ASP A 201 16.54 60.54 33.88
C ASP A 201 17.69 61.54 34.08
N LEU A 202 18.85 61.29 33.48
CA LEU A 202 20.00 62.19 33.53
C LEU A 202 19.70 63.57 32.90
N LEU A 203 18.89 63.60 31.83
CA LEU A 203 18.45 64.84 31.19
C LEU A 203 17.36 65.60 31.98
N LYS A 204 16.63 64.93 32.89
CA LYS A 204 15.62 65.57 33.74
C LYS A 204 16.19 66.18 35.01
N ASP A 205 17.28 65.62 35.52
CA ASP A 205 17.98 66.15 36.71
C ASP A 205 18.82 67.41 36.40
N ASP A 206 19.06 67.71 35.11
CA ASP A 206 19.78 68.91 34.64
C ASP A 206 18.87 70.13 34.34
N GLU A 207 17.53 70.01 34.47
CA GLU A 207 16.54 71.12 34.44
C GLU A 207 16.17 71.61 35.85
#